data_AF-A0A7K3DJ47-F1
#
_entry.id   AF-A0A7K3DJ47-F1
#
_cell.length_a   1.000
_cell.length_b   1.000
_cell.length_c   1.000
_cell.angle_alpha   90.00
_cell.angle_beta   90.00
_cell.angle_gamma   90.00
#
_symmetry.space_group_name_H-M   'P 1'
#
loop_
_entity.id
_entity.type
_entity.pdbx_description
1 polymer ?
#
loop_
_entity_poly.entity_id
_entity_poly.type
_entity_poly.pdbx_seq_one_letter_code
_entity_poly.pdbx_strand_id
1 'polypeptide(L)' 'GVLWEQSGGRFSLTVKAPGGTRGTVALPGDSARVVVRQGRKVLWDGRRGASRDVRVTDGRVTVSVGAGAHTFTVEPVR' A
#
# COMPACT_ATOMS: atom_id res chain seq x y z
N GLY A 1 10.63 -0.80 -11.23
CA GLY A 1 10.04 0.45 -11.75
C GLY A 1 8.86 0.85 -10.88
N VAL A 2 8.60 2.15 -10.76
CA VAL A 2 7.51 2.70 -9.94
C VAL A 2 6.68 3.65 -10.79
N LEU A 3 5.36 3.51 -10.73
CA LEU A 3 4.39 4.41 -11.34
C LEU A 3 3.40 4.81 -10.26
N TRP A 4 3.09 6.10 -10.14
CA TRP A 4 2.08 6.58 -9.21
C TRP A 4 1.24 7.68 -9.82
N GLU A 5 -0.01 7.76 -9.38
CA GLU A 5 -0.97 8.79 -9.76
C GLU A 5 -1.81 9.16 -8.54
N GLN A 6 -2.21 10.43 -8.45
CA GLN A 6 -3.15 10.90 -7.43
C GLN A 6 -4.25 11.73 -8.08
N SER A 7 -5.50 11.38 -7.80
CA SER A 7 -6.67 12.12 -8.27
C SER A 7 -7.84 11.92 -7.31
N GLY A 8 -8.60 12.99 -7.03
CA GLY A 8 -9.82 12.91 -6.22
C GLY A 8 -9.65 12.30 -4.82
N GLY A 9 -8.51 12.54 -4.16
CA GLY A 9 -8.19 11.95 -2.85
C GLY A 9 -7.79 10.48 -2.89
N ARG A 10 -7.73 9.85 -4.08
CA ARG A 10 -7.23 8.50 -4.28
C ARG A 10 -5.80 8.56 -4.81
N PHE A 11 -4.90 7.85 -4.15
CA PHE A 11 -3.54 7.60 -4.60
C PHE A 11 -3.44 6.17 -5.15
N SER A 12 -2.88 5.99 -6.33
CA SER A 12 -2.58 4.67 -6.90
C SER A 12 -1.08 4.53 -7.12
N LEU A 13 -0.54 3.37 -6.77
CA LEU A 13 0.88 3.05 -6.90
C LEU A 13 1.04 1.67 -7.49
N THR A 14 1.77 1.57 -8.60
CA THR A 14 2.22 0.31 -9.17
C THR A 14 3.73 0.17 -8.98
N VAL A 15 4.14 -0.90 -8.31
CA VAL A 15 5.53 -1.31 -8.14
C VAL A 15 5.79 -2.57 -8.95
N LYS A 16 6.80 -2.51 -9.83
CA LYS A 16 7.33 -3.69 -10.54
C LYS A 16 8.68 -4.06 -9.92
N ALA A 17 8.68 -5.14 -9.13
CA ALA A 17 9.84 -5.68 -8.45
C ALA A 17 10.48 -6.80 -9.29
N PRO A 18 11.80 -6.73 -9.59
CA PRO A 18 12.50 -7.76 -10.36
C PRO A 18 12.47 -9.14 -9.69
N GLY A 19 12.70 -10.20 -10.48
CA GLY A 19 12.89 -11.56 -9.99
C GLY A 19 13.99 -11.64 -8.93
N GLY A 20 13.77 -12.45 -7.88
CA GLY A 20 14.72 -12.64 -6.78
C GLY A 20 14.75 -11.51 -5.75
N THR A 21 13.91 -10.47 -5.89
CA THR A 21 13.89 -9.35 -4.94
C THR A 21 12.74 -9.46 -3.95
N ARG A 22 12.95 -8.85 -2.78
CA ARG A 22 11.91 -8.53 -1.79
C ARG A 22 12.12 -7.11 -1.32
N GLY A 23 11.04 -6.44 -0.95
CA GLY A 23 11.11 -5.09 -0.44
C GLY A 23 9.89 -4.72 0.37
N THR A 24 9.86 -3.47 0.80
CA THR A 24 8.76 -2.89 1.55
C THR A 24 8.36 -1.58 0.89
N VAL A 25 7.05 -1.39 0.71
CA VAL A 25 6.48 -0.18 0.15
C VAL A 25 5.81 0.58 1.28
N ALA A 26 6.27 1.80 1.57
CA ALA A 26 5.57 2.72 2.44
C ALA A 26 4.57 3.53 1.61
N LEU A 27 3.30 3.50 2.02
CA LEU A 27 2.21 4.18 1.34
C LEU A 27 1.95 5.55 1.98
N PRO A 28 1.55 6.57 1.18
CA PRO A 28 1.33 7.90 1.70
C PRO A 28 0.10 7.97 2.61
N GLY A 29 0.09 8.97 3.51
CA GLY A 29 -1.02 9.23 4.43
C GLY A 29 -0.78 8.70 5.85
N ASP A 30 -1.54 9.26 6.79
CA ASP A 30 -1.59 8.80 8.18
C ASP A 30 -2.36 7.48 8.25
N SER A 31 -1.74 6.44 8.80
CA SER A 31 -2.30 5.09 8.95
C SER A 31 -3.69 5.07 9.62
N ALA A 32 -3.98 6.02 10.52
CA ALA A 32 -5.28 6.10 11.18
C ALA A 32 -6.39 6.72 10.29
N ARG A 33 -6.01 7.32 9.16
CA ARG A 33 -6.89 8.11 8.28
C ARG A 33 -7.04 7.55 6.88
N VAL A 34 -6.41 6.42 6.58
CA VAL A 34 -6.41 5.84 5.23
C VAL A 34 -6.84 4.38 5.21
N VAL A 35 -7.40 3.97 4.08
CA VAL A 35 -7.66 2.59 3.69
C VAL A 35 -6.71 2.23 2.56
N VAL A 36 -6.04 1.09 2.68
CA VAL A 36 -5.15 0.56 1.63
C VAL A 36 -5.76 -0.68 1.00
N ARG A 37 -5.77 -0.74 -0.33
CA ARG A 37 -6.21 -1.91 -1.10
C ARG A 37 -5.16 -2.36 -2.10
N GLN A 38 -5.20 -3.65 -2.41
CA GLN A 38 -4.55 -4.25 -3.58
C GLN A 38 -5.64 -4.87 -4.46
N GLY A 39 -6.00 -4.21 -5.56
CA GLY A 39 -7.21 -4.52 -6.31
C GLY A 39 -8.46 -4.41 -5.41
N ARG A 40 -9.24 -5.50 -5.32
CA ARG A 40 -10.45 -5.56 -4.47
C ARG A 40 -10.17 -5.91 -3.00
N LYS A 41 -8.95 -6.35 -2.67
CA LYS A 41 -8.59 -6.78 -1.32
C LYS A 41 -8.20 -5.59 -0.46
N VAL A 42 -8.85 -5.42 0.70
CA VAL A 42 -8.41 -4.49 1.73
C VAL A 42 -7.20 -5.07 2.44
N LEU A 43 -6.09 -4.33 2.43
CA LEU A 43 -4.86 -4.67 3.14
C LEU A 43 -4.79 -3.97 4.49
N TRP A 44 -5.33 -2.76 4.58
CA TRP A 44 -5.41 -1.94 5.79
C TRP A 44 -6.73 -1.17 5.79
N ASP A 45 -7.46 -1.20 6.91
CA ASP A 45 -8.79 -0.60 7.04
C ASP A 45 -8.82 0.72 7.86
N GLY A 46 -7.65 1.26 8.18
CA GLY A 46 -7.50 2.41 9.09
C GLY A 46 -7.18 2.01 10.53
N ARG A 47 -7.28 0.72 10.87
CA ARG A 47 -7.07 0.22 12.24
C ARG A 47 -6.17 -1.01 12.30
N ARG A 48 -6.31 -1.95 11.36
CA ARG A 48 -5.55 -3.20 11.36
C ARG A 48 -5.17 -3.67 9.97
N GLY A 49 -4.05 -4.41 9.91
CA GLY A 49 -3.58 -5.08 8.71
C GLY A 49 -4.32 -6.40 8.47
N ALA A 50 -4.52 -6.75 7.21
CA ALA A 50 -5.12 -8.03 6.82
C ALA A 50 -4.15 -9.22 6.95
N SER A 51 -2.85 -8.98 7.12
CA SER A 51 -1.83 -10.00 7.35
C SER A 51 -0.59 -9.42 8.02
N ARG A 52 0.37 -10.29 8.39
CA ARG A 52 1.68 -9.91 8.91
C ARG A 52 2.56 -9.11 7.95
N ASP A 53 2.21 -9.09 6.68
CA ASP A 53 2.95 -8.37 5.63
C ASP A 53 2.52 -6.90 5.54
N VAL A 54 1.50 -6.51 6.31
CA VAL A 54 1.01 -5.13 6.40
C VAL A 54 1.31 -4.62 7.81
N ARG A 55 2.10 -3.56 7.93
CA ARG A 55 2.50 -2.97 9.21
C ARG A 55 2.32 -1.47 9.19
N VAL A 56 2.42 -0.85 10.37
CA VAL A 56 2.58 0.59 10.49
C VAL A 56 4.03 0.88 10.84
N THR A 57 4.67 1.78 10.11
CA THR A 57 6.03 2.25 10.35
C THR A 57 6.05 3.75 10.13
N ASP A 58 6.52 4.52 11.13
CA ASP A 58 6.54 5.99 11.10
C ASP A 58 5.18 6.61 10.75
N GLY A 59 4.11 6.07 11.33
CA GLY A 59 2.74 6.52 11.11
C GLY A 59 2.16 6.19 9.73
N ARG A 60 2.91 5.49 8.86
CA ARG A 60 2.47 5.09 7.51
C ARG A 60 2.21 3.60 7.42
N VAL A 61 1.29 3.21 6.54
CA VAL A 61 1.08 1.80 6.20
C VAL A 61 2.23 1.33 5.32
N THR A 62 2.91 0.26 5.73
CA THR A 62 3.96 -0.41 4.98
C THR A 62 3.50 -1.81 4.55
N VAL A 63 3.83 -2.21 3.32
CA VAL A 63 3.46 -3.52 2.76
C VAL A 63 4.71 -4.21 2.23
N SER A 64 4.97 -5.43 2.69
CA SER A 64 6.01 -6.29 2.11
C SER A 64 5.61 -6.77 0.72
N VAL A 65 6.52 -6.68 -0.23
CA VAL A 65 6.33 -7.15 -1.61
C VAL A 65 7.45 -8.09 -2.02
N GLY A 66 7.11 -9.09 -2.82
CA GLY A 66 8.06 -9.95 -3.50
C GLY A 66 8.30 -9.49 -4.93
N ALA A 67 8.91 -10.36 -5.73
CA ALA A 67 8.98 -10.17 -7.18
C ALA A 67 7.57 -10.13 -7.81
N GLY A 68 7.42 -9.32 -8.85
CA GLY A 68 6.16 -9.19 -9.59
C GLY A 68 5.64 -7.75 -9.66
N ALA A 69 4.41 -7.62 -10.16
CA ALA A 69 3.72 -6.34 -10.26
C ALA A 69 2.67 -6.22 -9.14
N HIS A 70 2.76 -5.15 -8.36
CA HIS A 70 1.86 -4.87 -7.24
C HIS A 70 1.22 -3.51 -7.44
N THR A 71 -0.12 -3.46 -7.48
CA THR A 71 -0.87 -2.21 -7.54
C THR A 71 -1.62 -1.97 -6.25
N PHE A 72 -1.29 -0.87 -5.58
CA PHE A 72 -1.93 -0.41 -4.37
C PHE A 72 -2.80 0.80 -4.65
N THR A 73 -3.85 0.96 -3.86
CA THR A 73 -4.61 2.20 -3.79
C THR A 73 -4.78 2.63 -2.35
N VAL A 74 -4.62 3.92 -2.10
CA VAL A 74 -4.81 4.57 -0.80
C VAL A 74 -5.90 5.61 -0.94
N GLU A 75 -6.86 5.57 -0.03
CA GLU A 75 -7.99 6.50 0.01
C GLU A 75 -8.25 6.89 1.47
N PRO A 76 -8.82 8.07 1.75
CA PRO A 76 -9.28 8.41 3.08
C PRO A 76 -10.27 7.37 3.63
N VAL A 77 -10.20 7.12 4.93
CA VAL A 77 -11.30 6.48 5.67
C VAL A 77 -12.53 7.37 5.51
N ARG A 78 -13.68 6.76 5.24
CA ARG A 78 -14.96 7.47 5.14
C ARG A 78 -15.54 7.75 6.52
#